data_AF-A0A8S7CL20-F1
#
_entry.id   AF-A0A8S7CL20-F1
#
_cell.length_a   1.000
_cell.length_b   1.000
_cell.length_c   1.000
_cell.angle_alpha   90.00
_cell.angle_beta   90.00
_cell.angle_gamma   90.00
#
_symmetry.space_group_name_H-M   'P 1'
#
loop_
_entity.id
_entity.type
_entity.pdbx_description
1 polymer ?
#
loop_
_entity_poly.entity_id
_entity_poly.type
_entity_poly.pdbx_seq_one_letter_code
_entity_poly.pdbx_strand_id
1 'polypeptide(L)'
;MKIVSKLTFLGIILFFSINAYAGQLDSSGLLDTLLDKFQQVASTWTAVIADYANWLFWGLVLISMVWTFGMMAMQGEGLTGVLAEIVRFFAVIGFFYYLLINGPSISQSIINSMRQLAANALEISIGISPSSIVDMAFAILTKISSAASIWSPMISTIMITVAIIVLVVMSLIAINMLIMLVSAWVLCYAGVILLGFGGSKWTSDIAINYLRTVLSIGIQLFTMTLIIG
;
A
#
# COMPACT_ATOMS: atom_id res chain seq x y z
N MET A 1 -3.21 48.50 -10.35
CA MET A 1 -2.83 47.38 -11.24
C MET A 1 -2.68 46.01 -10.56
N LYS A 2 -2.42 45.87 -9.25
CA LYS A 2 -2.23 44.55 -8.60
C LYS A 2 -3.52 43.72 -8.38
N ILE A 3 -4.68 44.37 -8.27
CA ILE A 3 -5.97 43.68 -8.02
C ILE A 3 -6.52 43.03 -9.30
N VAL A 4 -6.34 43.68 -10.44
CA VAL A 4 -6.77 43.16 -11.76
C VAL A 4 -6.01 41.88 -12.11
N SER A 5 -4.71 41.81 -11.79
CA SER A 5 -3.88 40.61 -12.00
C SER A 5 -4.32 39.39 -11.16
N LYS A 6 -4.77 39.62 -9.91
CA LYS A 6 -5.32 38.53 -9.07
C LYS A 6 -6.66 38.02 -9.60
N LEU A 7 -7.50 38.91 -10.12
CA LEU A 7 -8.79 38.54 -10.70
C LEU A 7 -8.62 37.76 -12.01
N THR A 8 -7.65 38.13 -12.84
CA THR A 8 -7.31 37.36 -14.06
C THR A 8 -6.70 35.99 -13.72
N PHE A 9 -5.91 35.90 -12.65
CA PHE A 9 -5.34 34.61 -12.21
C PHE A 9 -6.42 33.67 -11.65
N LEU A 10 -7.38 34.21 -10.88
CA LEU A 10 -8.53 33.45 -10.38
C LEU A 10 -9.49 33.03 -11.50
N GLY A 11 -9.65 33.90 -12.51
CA GLY A 11 -10.39 33.59 -13.72
C GLY A 11 -9.76 32.45 -14.52
N ILE A 12 -8.44 32.45 -14.69
CA ILE A 12 -7.73 31.38 -15.43
C ILE A 12 -7.86 30.03 -14.69
N ILE A 13 -7.84 30.01 -13.35
CA ILE A 13 -8.09 28.79 -12.56
C ILE A 13 -9.52 28.27 -12.74
N LEU A 14 -10.51 29.19 -12.81
CA LEU A 14 -11.90 28.84 -13.08
C LEU A 14 -12.10 28.35 -14.52
N PHE A 15 -11.42 28.93 -15.51
CA PHE A 15 -11.51 28.50 -16.91
C PHE A 15 -10.82 27.15 -17.16
N PHE A 16 -9.74 26.82 -16.44
CA PHE A 16 -9.15 25.47 -16.48
C PHE A 16 -10.04 24.40 -15.83
N SER A 17 -11.03 24.78 -15.01
CA SER A 17 -12.02 23.85 -14.43
C SER A 17 -13.14 23.48 -15.40
N ILE A 18 -13.31 24.19 -16.52
CA ILE A 18 -14.46 23.98 -17.44
C ILE A 18 -14.29 22.71 -18.30
N ASN A 19 -13.06 22.19 -18.44
CA ASN A 19 -12.80 20.92 -19.14
C ASN A 19 -12.64 19.71 -18.19
N ALA A 20 -12.96 19.87 -16.90
CA ALA A 20 -13.22 18.71 -16.08
C ALA A 20 -14.55 18.12 -16.58
N TYR A 21 -14.47 17.02 -17.34
CA TYR A 21 -15.61 16.16 -17.58
C TYR A 21 -16.25 15.87 -16.23
N ALA A 22 -17.36 16.54 -15.94
CA ALA A 22 -18.24 16.25 -14.83
C ALA A 22 -18.99 14.96 -15.16
N GLY A 23 -18.25 13.84 -15.23
CA GLY A 23 -18.81 12.56 -14.87
C GLY A 23 -19.13 12.69 -13.39
N GLN A 24 -20.43 12.69 -13.08
CA GLN A 24 -21.05 12.60 -11.76
C GLN A 24 -20.04 12.19 -10.67
N LEU A 25 -19.36 13.18 -10.10
CA LEU A 25 -18.49 12.99 -8.95
C LEU A 25 -19.43 12.88 -7.76
N ASP A 26 -19.90 11.66 -7.51
CA ASP A 26 -20.32 11.29 -6.17
C ASP A 26 -19.10 11.54 -5.27
N SER A 27 -19.22 12.43 -4.28
CA SER A 27 -18.12 12.63 -3.31
C SER A 27 -17.85 11.36 -2.52
N SER A 28 -18.82 10.44 -2.49
CA SER A 28 -18.69 9.09 -1.98
C SER A 28 -17.80 8.27 -2.92
N GLY A 29 -16.59 7.94 -2.46
CA GLY A 29 -15.65 7.11 -3.20
C GLY A 29 -14.60 7.85 -4.04
N LEU A 30 -14.47 9.18 -3.93
CA LEU A 30 -13.39 9.92 -4.62
C LEU A 30 -12.01 9.38 -4.24
N LEU A 31 -11.78 9.18 -2.93
CA LEU A 31 -10.51 8.66 -2.42
C LEU A 31 -10.23 7.23 -2.88
N ASP A 32 -11.27 6.41 -3.02
CA ASP A 32 -11.17 5.03 -3.50
C ASP A 32 -10.91 4.99 -5.01
N THR A 33 -11.57 5.87 -5.78
CA THR A 33 -11.31 6.03 -7.22
C THR A 33 -9.87 6.48 -7.49
N LEU A 34 -9.34 7.38 -6.67
CA LEU A 34 -7.93 7.77 -6.75
C LEU A 34 -7.03 6.58 -6.42
N LEU A 35 -7.35 5.82 -5.38
CA LEU A 35 -6.60 4.63 -5.00
C LEU A 35 -6.55 3.59 -6.14
N ASP A 36 -7.68 3.33 -6.80
CA ASP A 36 -7.78 2.41 -7.92
C ASP A 36 -6.92 2.86 -9.10
N LYS A 37 -6.92 4.16 -9.42
CA LYS A 37 -6.04 4.72 -10.46
C LYS A 37 -4.57 4.53 -10.12
N PHE A 38 -4.16 4.75 -8.87
CA PHE A 38 -2.78 4.52 -8.43
C PHE A 38 -2.41 3.05 -8.53
N GLN A 39 -3.27 2.14 -8.09
CA GLN A 39 -3.05 0.70 -8.21
C GLN A 39 -2.88 0.27 -9.67
N GLN A 40 -3.73 0.78 -10.56
CA GLN A 40 -3.68 0.47 -11.99
C GLN A 40 -2.35 0.90 -12.61
N VAL A 41 -1.90 2.13 -12.34
CA VAL A 41 -0.61 2.62 -12.82
C VAL A 41 0.53 1.80 -12.23
N ALA A 42 0.52 1.54 -10.92
CA ALA A 42 1.58 0.80 -10.25
C ALA A 42 1.73 -0.64 -10.78
N SER A 43 0.62 -1.29 -11.15
CA SER A 43 0.64 -2.65 -11.70
C SER A 43 1.42 -2.76 -13.03
N THR A 44 1.50 -1.67 -13.80
CA THR A 44 2.25 -1.64 -15.07
C THR A 44 3.75 -1.72 -14.86
N TRP A 45 4.26 -1.28 -13.71
CA TRP A 45 5.70 -1.32 -13.40
C TRP A 45 6.19 -2.73 -13.14
N THR A 46 5.30 -3.62 -12.69
CA THR A 46 5.65 -4.99 -12.30
C THR A 46 6.27 -5.78 -13.43
N ALA A 47 5.77 -5.66 -14.66
CA ALA A 47 6.31 -6.42 -15.78
C ALA A 47 7.80 -6.10 -15.99
N VAL A 48 8.13 -4.81 -16.09
CA VAL A 48 9.51 -4.36 -16.29
C VAL A 48 10.40 -4.71 -15.10
N ILE A 49 9.92 -4.45 -13.88
CA ILE A 49 10.70 -4.67 -12.65
C ILE A 49 10.93 -6.16 -12.39
N ALA A 50 9.93 -7.02 -12.65
CA ALA A 50 10.05 -8.46 -12.49
C ALA A 50 11.07 -9.06 -13.46
N ASP A 51 11.14 -8.57 -14.70
CA ASP A 51 12.16 -9.01 -15.66
C ASP A 51 13.59 -8.71 -15.17
N TYR A 52 13.83 -7.49 -14.68
CA TYR A 52 15.12 -7.14 -14.08
C TYR A 52 15.40 -7.92 -12.79
N ALA A 53 14.38 -8.15 -11.96
CA ALA A 53 14.51 -8.96 -10.74
C ALA A 53 14.90 -10.41 -11.08
N ASN A 54 14.31 -10.98 -12.13
CA ASN A 54 14.62 -12.33 -12.59
C ASN A 54 16.06 -12.43 -13.11
N TRP A 55 16.51 -11.44 -13.89
CA TRP A 55 17.91 -11.37 -14.35
C TRP A 55 18.89 -11.29 -13.17
N LEU A 56 18.62 -10.41 -12.21
CA LEU A 56 19.42 -10.26 -10.99
C LEU A 56 19.45 -11.58 -10.19
N PHE A 57 18.30 -12.22 -10.05
CA PHE A 57 18.14 -13.47 -9.31
C PHE A 57 19.04 -14.58 -9.88
N TRP A 58 18.97 -14.83 -11.18
CA TRP A 58 19.80 -15.86 -11.81
C TRP A 58 21.29 -15.51 -11.80
N GLY A 59 21.65 -14.24 -11.91
CA GLY A 59 23.03 -13.79 -11.73
C GLY A 59 23.57 -14.15 -10.34
N LEU A 60 22.79 -13.89 -9.29
CA LEU A 60 23.15 -14.22 -7.91
C LEU A 60 23.17 -15.74 -7.66
N VAL A 61 22.23 -16.49 -8.24
CA VAL A 61 22.21 -17.95 -8.19
C VAL A 61 23.49 -18.53 -8.79
N LEU A 62 23.91 -18.05 -9.95
CA LEU A 62 25.11 -18.53 -10.62
C LEU A 62 26.36 -18.25 -9.78
N ILE A 63 26.49 -17.04 -9.22
CA ILE A 63 27.61 -16.69 -8.34
C ILE A 63 27.61 -17.60 -7.10
N SER A 64 26.45 -17.79 -6.46
CA SER A 64 26.33 -18.68 -5.30
C SER A 64 26.64 -20.13 -5.65
N MET A 65 26.23 -20.59 -6.83
CA MET A 65 26.49 -21.94 -7.33
C MET A 65 28.00 -22.17 -7.51
N VAL A 66 28.69 -21.27 -8.23
CA VAL A 66 30.13 -21.37 -8.46
C VAL A 66 30.90 -21.38 -7.15
N TRP A 67 30.52 -20.55 -6.18
CA TRP A 67 31.17 -20.53 -4.88
C TRP A 67 30.92 -21.81 -4.07
N THR A 68 29.66 -22.22 -3.92
CA THR A 68 29.27 -23.38 -3.11
C THR A 68 29.85 -24.68 -3.67
N PHE A 69 29.75 -24.91 -4.97
CA PHE A 69 30.33 -26.09 -5.60
C PHE A 69 31.86 -26.01 -5.75
N GLY A 70 32.42 -24.82 -5.93
CA GLY A 70 33.88 -24.62 -5.93
C GLY A 70 34.51 -25.00 -4.59
N MET A 71 33.89 -24.60 -3.48
CA MET A 71 34.36 -24.97 -2.13
C MET A 71 34.23 -26.47 -1.86
N MET A 72 33.13 -27.11 -2.24
CA MET A 72 32.98 -28.57 -2.08
C MET A 72 34.00 -29.36 -2.90
N ALA A 73 34.31 -28.89 -4.12
CA ALA A 73 35.34 -29.51 -4.95
C ALA A 73 36.73 -29.44 -4.30
N MET A 74 37.05 -28.33 -3.62
CA MET A 74 38.31 -28.18 -2.88
C MET A 74 38.36 -29.01 -1.60
N GLN A 75 37.22 -29.17 -0.91
CA GLN A 75 37.12 -29.94 0.33
C GLN A 75 37.13 -31.46 0.09
N GLY A 76 36.97 -31.90 -1.16
CA GLY A 76 36.96 -33.32 -1.52
C GLY A 76 35.73 -34.04 -0.96
N GLU A 77 34.58 -33.37 -0.89
CA GLU A 77 33.35 -34.00 -0.41
C GLU A 77 32.96 -35.21 -1.28
N GLY A 78 32.53 -36.30 -0.63
CA GLY A 78 32.04 -37.48 -1.32
C GLY A 78 30.76 -37.20 -2.12
N LEU A 79 30.46 -38.06 -3.10
CA LEU A 79 29.30 -37.91 -4.01
C LEU A 79 27.97 -37.69 -3.25
N THR A 80 27.78 -38.38 -2.12
CA THR A 80 26.58 -38.23 -1.28
C THR A 80 26.47 -36.84 -0.65
N GLY A 81 27.59 -36.22 -0.28
CA GLY A 81 27.63 -34.85 0.27
C GLY A 81 27.22 -33.82 -0.77
N VAL A 82 27.81 -33.92 -1.97
CA VAL A 82 27.48 -33.06 -3.11
C VAL A 82 26.01 -33.19 -3.50
N LEU A 83 25.47 -34.42 -3.58
CA LEU A 83 24.04 -34.64 -3.87
C LEU A 83 23.13 -34.02 -2.79
N ALA A 84 23.49 -34.15 -1.52
CA ALA A 84 22.71 -33.56 -0.44
C ALA A 84 22.71 -32.02 -0.51
N GLU A 85 23.84 -31.39 -0.82
CA GLU A 85 23.92 -29.94 -0.97
C GLU A 85 23.20 -29.45 -2.23
N ILE A 86 23.23 -30.19 -3.36
CA ILE A 86 22.43 -29.87 -4.55
C ILE A 86 20.94 -29.78 -4.18
N VAL A 87 20.41 -30.78 -3.48
CA VAL A 87 19.00 -30.78 -3.08
C VAL A 87 18.67 -29.58 -2.19
N ARG A 88 19.51 -29.30 -1.19
CA ARG A 88 19.32 -28.13 -0.30
C ARG A 88 19.40 -26.81 -1.07
N PHE A 89 20.36 -26.68 -1.97
CA PHE A 89 20.59 -25.50 -2.79
C PHE A 89 19.37 -25.21 -3.68
N PHE A 90 18.91 -26.20 -4.44
CA PHE A 90 17.73 -26.05 -5.29
C PHE A 90 16.43 -25.90 -4.50
N ALA A 91 16.30 -26.50 -3.32
CA ALA A 91 15.13 -26.30 -2.46
C ALA A 91 15.01 -24.83 -2.00
N VAL A 92 16.13 -24.24 -1.53
CA VAL A 92 16.16 -22.84 -1.07
C VAL A 92 15.95 -21.87 -2.25
N ILE A 93 16.63 -22.10 -3.37
CA ILE A 93 16.48 -21.25 -4.56
C ILE A 93 15.09 -21.38 -5.15
N GLY A 94 14.54 -22.59 -5.21
CA GLY A 94 13.16 -22.84 -5.67
C GLY A 94 12.15 -22.07 -4.82
N PHE A 95 12.35 -22.02 -3.51
CA PHE A 95 11.52 -21.23 -2.61
C PHE A 95 11.60 -19.71 -2.91
N PHE A 96 12.80 -19.14 -3.04
CA PHE A 96 12.93 -17.71 -3.35
C PHE A 96 12.48 -17.36 -4.77
N TYR A 97 12.65 -18.28 -5.72
CA TYR A 97 12.13 -18.09 -7.08
C TYR A 97 10.61 -18.11 -7.11
N TYR A 98 9.97 -19.00 -6.33
CA TYR A 98 8.53 -18.99 -6.12
C TYR A 98 8.05 -17.65 -5.53
N LEU A 99 8.77 -17.13 -4.52
CA LEU A 99 8.48 -15.82 -3.95
C LEU A 99 8.64 -14.69 -4.97
N LEU A 100 9.63 -14.75 -5.86
CA LEU A 100 9.86 -13.73 -6.90
C LEU A 100 8.71 -13.69 -7.90
N ILE A 101 8.30 -14.83 -8.45
CA ILE A 101 7.21 -14.90 -9.43
C ILE A 101 5.88 -14.46 -8.81
N ASN A 102 5.60 -14.89 -7.59
CA ASN A 102 4.36 -14.59 -6.89
C ASN A 102 4.48 -13.38 -5.95
N GLY A 103 5.54 -12.59 -6.05
CA GLY A 103 5.84 -11.51 -5.11
C GLY A 103 4.71 -10.49 -4.94
N PRO A 104 4.16 -9.94 -6.04
CA PRO A 104 3.02 -9.03 -5.98
C PRO A 104 1.77 -9.67 -5.38
N SER A 105 1.43 -10.90 -5.77
CA SER A 105 0.19 -11.57 -5.34
C SER A 105 0.26 -11.95 -3.86
N ILE A 106 1.40 -12.48 -3.41
CA ILE A 106 1.66 -12.77 -2.00
C ILE A 106 1.55 -11.48 -1.19
N SER A 107 2.18 -10.40 -1.63
CA SER A 107 2.18 -9.14 -0.88
C SER A 107 0.79 -8.53 -0.77
N GLN A 108 0.02 -8.54 -1.86
CA GLN A 108 -1.38 -8.12 -1.85
C GLN A 108 -2.22 -9.00 -0.93
N SER A 109 -2.03 -10.33 -0.97
CA SER A 109 -2.77 -11.25 -0.11
C SER A 109 -2.47 -11.01 1.37
N ILE A 110 -1.23 -10.66 1.75
CA ILE A 110 -0.86 -10.32 3.12
C ILE A 110 -1.62 -9.07 3.57
N ILE A 111 -1.57 -7.99 2.79
CA ILE A 111 -2.25 -6.73 3.11
C ILE A 111 -3.77 -6.94 3.19
N ASN A 112 -4.35 -7.63 2.21
CA ASN A 112 -5.79 -7.89 2.18
C ASN A 112 -6.23 -8.78 3.34
N SER A 113 -5.42 -9.78 3.71
CA SER A 113 -5.71 -10.63 4.88
C SER A 113 -5.69 -9.83 6.17
N MET A 114 -4.74 -8.92 6.35
CA MET A 114 -4.71 -8.03 7.52
C MET A 114 -5.93 -7.11 7.57
N ARG A 115 -6.33 -6.52 6.43
CA ARG A 115 -7.55 -5.70 6.35
C ARG A 115 -8.82 -6.52 6.64
N GLN A 116 -8.90 -7.73 6.11
CA GLN A 116 -10.02 -8.64 6.35
C GLN A 116 -10.10 -9.09 7.81
N LEU A 117 -8.96 -9.37 8.44
CA LEU A 117 -8.89 -9.68 9.87
C LEU A 117 -9.42 -8.51 10.72
N ALA A 118 -9.05 -7.27 10.40
CA ALA A 118 -9.60 -6.11 11.09
C ALA A 118 -11.11 -5.97 10.89
N ALA A 119 -11.59 -6.13 9.65
CA ALA A 119 -13.02 -6.05 9.35
C ALA A 119 -13.85 -7.10 10.11
N ASN A 120 -13.36 -8.34 10.13
CA ASN A 120 -13.99 -9.43 10.89
C ASN A 120 -13.98 -9.17 12.40
N ALA A 121 -12.92 -8.57 12.94
CA ALA A 121 -12.82 -8.24 14.37
C ALA A 121 -13.82 -7.16 14.80
N LEU A 122 -14.22 -6.28 13.88
CA LEU A 122 -15.19 -5.21 14.13
C LEU A 122 -16.63 -5.60 13.74
N GLU A 123 -16.84 -6.81 13.23
CA GLU A 123 -18.12 -7.27 12.66
C GLU A 123 -18.65 -6.38 11.52
N ILE A 124 -17.75 -5.68 10.81
CA ILE A 124 -18.09 -4.81 9.69
C ILE A 124 -17.89 -5.58 8.37
N SER A 125 -18.92 -5.59 7.52
CA SER A 125 -18.95 -6.36 6.26
C SER A 125 -18.02 -5.82 5.17
N ILE A 126 -17.65 -4.54 5.23
CA ILE A 126 -16.79 -3.86 4.27
C ILE A 126 -15.63 -3.28 5.06
N GLY A 127 -14.42 -3.80 4.85
CA GLY A 127 -13.23 -3.26 5.49
C GLY A 127 -13.14 -1.76 5.26
N ILE A 128 -12.86 -0.99 6.31
CA ILE A 128 -12.88 0.47 6.30
C ILE A 128 -11.99 0.97 5.14
N SER A 129 -12.58 1.78 4.26
CA SER A 129 -11.89 2.47 3.17
C SER A 129 -11.62 3.93 3.56
N PRO A 130 -10.60 4.58 2.97
CA PRO A 130 -10.37 6.01 3.21
C PRO A 130 -11.61 6.88 2.99
N SER A 131 -12.41 6.58 1.97
CA SER A 131 -13.66 7.30 1.71
C SER A 131 -14.68 7.12 2.85
N SER A 132 -14.85 5.88 3.35
CA SER A 132 -15.81 5.58 4.44
C SER A 132 -15.50 6.34 5.74
N ILE A 133 -14.23 6.62 6.02
CA ILE A 133 -13.81 7.42 7.19
C ILE A 133 -14.29 8.87 7.04
N VAL A 134 -14.14 9.44 5.85
CA VAL A 134 -14.60 10.80 5.54
C VAL A 134 -16.14 10.85 5.55
N ASP A 135 -16.80 9.83 5.01
CA ASP A 135 -18.27 9.73 5.03
C ASP A 135 -18.82 9.66 6.47
N MET A 136 -18.17 8.89 7.36
CA MET A 136 -18.48 8.89 8.80
C MET A 136 -18.29 10.27 9.44
N ALA A 137 -17.24 10.99 9.06
CA ALA A 137 -16.98 12.35 9.55
C ALA A 137 -18.08 13.34 9.15
N PHE A 138 -18.55 13.26 7.89
CA PHE A 138 -19.69 14.05 7.42
C PHE A 138 -21.02 13.63 8.08
N ALA A 139 -21.22 12.34 8.36
CA ALA A 139 -22.37 11.86 9.11
C ALA A 139 -22.42 12.44 10.53
N ILE A 140 -21.26 12.55 11.20
CA ILE A 140 -21.14 13.22 12.51
C ILE A 140 -21.48 14.72 12.38
N LEU A 141 -20.91 15.40 11.39
CA LEU A 141 -21.19 16.82 11.15
C LEU A 141 -22.69 17.09 10.92
N THR A 142 -23.33 16.31 10.06
CA THR A 142 -24.76 16.47 9.74
C THR A 142 -25.65 16.17 10.94
N LYS A 143 -25.33 15.14 11.74
CA LYS A 143 -26.02 14.87 13.00
C LYS A 143 -25.93 16.06 13.97
N ILE A 144 -24.74 16.60 14.18
CA ILE A 144 -24.55 17.74 15.08
C ILE A 144 -25.23 19.01 14.53
N SER A 145 -25.16 19.23 13.21
CA SER A 145 -25.84 20.34 12.54
C SER A 145 -27.37 20.24 12.62
N SER A 146 -27.93 19.03 12.65
CA SER A 146 -29.38 18.81 12.79
C SER A 146 -29.86 18.91 14.25
N ALA A 147 -29.00 18.58 15.22
CA ALA A 147 -29.27 18.75 16.64
C ALA A 147 -29.08 20.20 17.13
N ALA A 148 -28.51 21.05 16.28
CA ALA A 148 -28.34 22.48 16.54
C ALA A 148 -29.70 23.18 16.61
N SER A 149 -30.04 23.66 17.80
CA SER A 149 -31.28 24.39 18.06
C SER A 149 -31.16 25.87 17.67
N ILE A 150 -32.12 26.36 16.87
CA ILE A 150 -32.27 27.79 16.53
C ILE A 150 -32.57 28.63 17.78
N TRP A 151 -33.17 28.02 18.81
CA TRP A 151 -33.57 28.68 20.06
C TRP A 151 -32.40 28.92 21.03
N SER A 152 -31.23 28.32 20.78
CA SER A 152 -30.00 28.51 21.56
C SER A 152 -28.78 28.70 20.63
N PRO A 153 -28.65 29.90 20.02
CA PRO A 153 -27.64 30.14 18.98
C PRO A 153 -26.20 30.00 19.49
N MET A 154 -25.95 30.33 20.76
CA MET A 154 -24.61 30.26 21.35
C MET A 154 -24.13 28.80 21.53
N ILE A 155 -25.00 27.91 22.01
CA ILE A 155 -24.66 26.48 22.17
C ILE A 155 -24.55 25.79 20.81
N SER A 156 -25.44 26.13 19.88
CA SER A 156 -25.42 25.62 18.50
C SER A 156 -24.10 25.93 17.78
N THR A 157 -23.58 27.16 17.93
CA THR A 157 -22.32 27.58 17.30
C THR A 157 -21.12 26.80 17.82
N ILE A 158 -21.07 26.53 19.12
CA ILE A 158 -20.00 25.73 19.75
C ILE A 158 -20.04 24.29 19.26
N MET A 159 -21.24 23.67 19.22
CA MET A 159 -21.39 22.29 18.74
C MET A 159 -20.93 22.12 17.29
N ILE A 160 -21.35 23.03 16.40
CA ILE A 160 -20.93 22.98 14.98
C ILE A 160 -19.42 23.20 14.84
N THR A 161 -18.83 24.09 15.63
CA THR A 161 -17.37 24.31 15.61
C THR A 161 -16.61 23.05 16.02
N VAL A 162 -17.05 22.37 17.09
CA VAL A 162 -16.46 21.09 17.51
C VAL A 162 -16.66 20.00 16.45
N ALA A 163 -17.82 19.95 15.81
CA ALA A 163 -18.09 19.01 14.71
C ALA A 163 -17.14 19.20 13.53
N ILE A 164 -16.85 20.46 13.16
CA ILE A 164 -15.89 20.78 12.09
C ILE A 164 -14.48 20.33 12.50
N ILE A 165 -14.08 20.54 13.75
CA ILE A 165 -12.76 20.06 14.24
C ILE A 165 -12.67 18.54 14.13
N VAL A 166 -13.69 17.80 14.58
CA VAL A 166 -13.75 16.34 14.46
C VAL A 166 -13.69 15.91 13.00
N LEU A 167 -14.40 16.61 12.10
CA LEU A 167 -14.36 16.34 10.68
C LEU A 167 -12.95 16.48 10.10
N VAL A 168 -12.24 17.55 10.46
CA VAL A 168 -10.86 17.77 9.99
C VAL A 168 -9.93 16.67 10.51
N VAL A 169 -10.04 16.28 11.78
CA VAL A 169 -9.22 15.21 12.37
C VAL A 169 -9.49 13.87 11.69
N MET A 170 -10.76 13.49 11.51
CA MET A 170 -11.13 12.25 10.81
C MET A 170 -10.68 12.25 9.35
N SER A 171 -10.77 13.40 8.67
CA SER A 171 -10.28 13.56 7.29
C SER A 171 -8.76 13.40 7.20
N LEU A 172 -8.00 13.90 8.18
CA LEU A 172 -6.55 13.70 8.25
C LEU A 172 -6.19 12.22 8.43
N ILE A 173 -6.93 11.48 9.27
CA ILE A 173 -6.77 10.04 9.44
C ILE A 173 -7.03 9.31 8.12
N ALA A 174 -8.11 9.66 7.42
CA ALA A 174 -8.44 9.09 6.11
C ALA A 174 -7.34 9.31 5.07
N ILE A 175 -6.77 10.52 5.01
CA ILE A 175 -5.66 10.84 4.11
C ILE A 175 -4.43 10.00 4.46
N ASN A 176 -4.11 9.85 5.74
CA ASN A 176 -2.97 9.02 6.16
C ASN A 176 -3.17 7.55 5.77
N MET A 177 -4.39 7.03 5.92
CA MET A 177 -4.74 5.68 5.46
C MET A 177 -4.61 5.53 3.94
N LEU A 178 -5.04 6.54 3.17
CA LEU A 178 -4.86 6.56 1.72
C LEU A 178 -3.39 6.48 1.34
N ILE A 179 -2.54 7.34 1.94
CA ILE A 179 -1.10 7.35 1.67
C ILE A 179 -0.48 5.98 2.00
N MET A 180 -0.92 5.36 3.09
CA MET A 180 -0.46 4.02 3.48
C MET A 180 -0.90 2.93 2.51
N LEU A 181 -2.12 2.99 1.98
CA LEU A 181 -2.56 2.07 0.93
C LEU A 181 -1.75 2.27 -0.36
N VAL A 182 -1.52 3.51 -0.77
CA VAL A 182 -0.68 3.82 -1.94
C VAL A 182 0.75 3.31 -1.75
N SER A 183 1.36 3.53 -0.57
CA SER A 183 2.70 3.02 -0.28
C SER A 183 2.74 1.49 -0.29
N ALA A 184 1.67 0.83 0.17
CA ALA A 184 1.51 -0.61 0.10
C ALA A 184 1.50 -1.11 -1.35
N TRP A 185 0.75 -0.46 -2.25
CA TRP A 185 0.72 -0.79 -3.67
C TRP A 185 2.09 -0.59 -4.34
N VAL A 186 2.73 0.55 -4.07
CA VAL A 186 4.09 0.82 -4.57
C VAL A 186 5.06 -0.25 -4.09
N LEU A 187 5.00 -0.66 -2.81
CA LEU A 187 5.85 -1.74 -2.30
C LEU A 187 5.52 -3.09 -2.96
N CYS A 188 4.25 -3.44 -3.15
CA CYS A 188 3.85 -4.70 -3.79
C CYS A 188 4.38 -4.83 -5.21
N TYR A 189 4.37 -3.74 -5.99
CA TYR A 189 4.70 -3.78 -7.41
C TYR A 189 6.15 -3.37 -7.70
N ALA A 190 6.66 -2.32 -7.07
CA ALA A 190 8.04 -1.85 -7.27
C ALA A 190 9.04 -2.61 -6.37
N GLY A 191 8.61 -3.04 -5.19
CA GLY A 191 9.49 -3.76 -4.25
C GLY A 191 9.83 -5.19 -4.68
N VAL A 192 9.23 -5.72 -5.76
CA VAL A 192 9.57 -7.03 -6.35
C VAL A 192 11.05 -7.14 -6.69
N ILE A 193 11.72 -6.03 -7.03
CA ILE A 193 13.17 -6.02 -7.26
C ILE A 193 13.96 -6.55 -6.06
N LEU A 194 13.46 -6.32 -4.83
CA LEU A 194 14.10 -6.79 -3.61
C LEU A 194 14.03 -8.32 -3.48
N LEU A 195 12.99 -8.96 -4.04
CA LEU A 195 12.89 -10.41 -4.11
C LEU A 195 13.94 -11.00 -5.08
N GLY A 196 14.39 -10.24 -6.07
CA GLY A 196 15.51 -10.60 -6.95
C GLY A 196 16.81 -10.91 -6.18
N PHE A 197 17.01 -10.28 -5.02
CA PHE A 197 18.16 -10.55 -4.15
C PHE A 197 18.07 -11.91 -3.42
N GLY A 198 16.97 -12.65 -3.54
CA GLY A 198 16.82 -14.00 -2.97
C GLY A 198 17.69 -15.08 -3.62
N GLY A 199 18.39 -14.76 -4.73
CA GLY A 199 19.15 -15.75 -5.51
C GLY A 199 20.43 -16.28 -4.85
N SER A 200 20.93 -15.61 -3.80
CA SER A 200 22.11 -16.04 -3.05
C SER A 200 21.84 -16.02 -1.55
N LYS A 201 22.43 -16.99 -0.82
CA LYS A 201 22.36 -17.08 0.66
C LYS A 201 22.91 -15.81 1.34
N TRP A 202 23.78 -15.04 0.67
CA TRP A 202 24.34 -13.80 1.23
C TRP A 202 23.44 -12.58 1.08
N THR A 203 22.51 -12.60 0.13
CA THR A 203 21.62 -11.47 -0.19
C THR A 203 20.15 -11.75 0.15
N SER A 204 19.83 -12.98 0.56
CA SER A 204 18.48 -13.43 0.92
C SER A 204 17.82 -12.62 2.02
N ASP A 205 18.60 -12.00 2.90
CA ASP A 205 18.09 -11.13 3.96
C ASP A 205 17.31 -9.92 3.41
N ILE A 206 17.68 -9.43 2.23
CA ILE A 206 16.98 -8.31 1.56
C ILE A 206 15.57 -8.76 1.14
N ALA A 207 15.45 -9.94 0.55
CA ALA A 207 14.17 -10.52 0.14
C ALA A 207 13.27 -10.84 1.35
N ILE A 208 13.86 -11.32 2.44
CA ILE A 208 13.12 -11.55 3.70
C ILE A 208 12.65 -10.21 4.30
N ASN A 209 13.50 -9.18 4.29
CA ASN A 209 13.15 -7.86 4.82
C ASN A 209 12.04 -7.19 4.00
N TYR A 210 11.97 -7.44 2.69
CA TYR A 210 10.84 -7.04 1.88
C TYR A 210 9.53 -7.61 2.41
N LEU A 211 9.44 -8.93 2.65
CA LEU A 211 8.24 -9.56 3.20
C LEU A 211 7.89 -9.03 4.59
N ARG A 212 8.90 -8.77 5.44
CA ARG A 212 8.70 -8.12 6.76
C ARG A 212 8.11 -6.72 6.62
N THR A 213 8.54 -5.96 5.62
CA THR A 213 8.05 -4.60 5.36
C THR A 213 6.59 -4.64 4.86
N VAL A 214 6.27 -5.56 3.96
CA VAL A 214 4.89 -5.78 3.50
C VAL A 214 3.98 -6.14 4.68
N LEU A 215 4.41 -7.06 5.54
CA LEU A 215 3.68 -7.44 6.74
C LEU A 215 3.50 -6.24 7.69
N SER A 216 4.55 -5.45 7.89
CA SER A 216 4.52 -4.25 8.74
C SER A 216 3.47 -3.24 8.25
N ILE A 217 3.42 -2.95 6.95
CA ILE A 217 2.39 -2.08 6.36
C ILE A 217 0.99 -2.69 6.53
N GLY A 218 0.84 -4.00 6.32
CA GLY A 218 -0.42 -4.70 6.58
C GLY A 218 -0.90 -4.54 8.03
N ILE A 219 0.00 -4.67 9.00
CA ILE A 219 -0.31 -4.47 10.43
C ILE A 219 -0.67 -3.01 10.74
N GLN A 220 -0.02 -2.04 10.09
CA GLN A 220 -0.37 -0.63 10.25
C GLN A 220 -1.80 -0.35 9.75
N LEU A 221 -2.18 -0.91 8.59
CA LEU A 221 -3.54 -0.80 8.05
C LEU A 221 -4.57 -1.52 8.94
N PHE A 222 -4.22 -2.68 9.49
CA PHE A 222 -5.03 -3.40 10.47
C PHE A 222 -5.29 -2.53 11.71
N THR A 223 -4.24 -1.92 12.26
CA THR A 223 -4.32 -1.07 13.46
C THR A 223 -5.15 0.18 13.19
N MET A 224 -4.98 0.84 12.05
CA MET A 224 -5.81 1.98 11.66
C MET A 224 -7.28 1.61 11.57
N THR A 225 -7.58 0.45 10.98
CA THR A 225 -8.96 -0.03 10.86
C THR A 225 -9.58 -0.27 12.23
N LEU A 226 -8.84 -0.89 13.17
CA LEU A 226 -9.31 -1.13 14.54
C LEU A 226 -9.47 0.14 15.40
N ILE A 227 -8.68 1.18 15.15
CA ILE A 227 -8.81 2.45 15.91
C ILE A 227 -10.07 3.21 15.50
N ILE A 228 -10.51 3.04 14.25
CA ILE A 228 -11.59 3.84 13.67
C ILE A 228 -12.94 3.13 13.79
N GLY A 229 -12.97 1.81 13.65
CA GLY A 229 -14.19 1.01 13.86
C GLY A 229 -14.60 0.97 15.33
#